data_AF-A0A950IZH7-F1
#
_entry.id   AF-A0A950IZH7-F1
#
_cell.length_a   1.000
_cell.length_b   1.000
_cell.length_c   1.000
_cell.angle_alpha   90.00
_cell.angle_beta   90.00
_cell.angle_gamma   90.00
#
_symmetry.space_group_name_H-M   'P 1'
#
loop_
_entity.id
_entity.type
_entity.pdbx_description
1 polymer ?
#
loop_
_entity_poly.entity_id
_entity_poly.type
_entity_poly.pdbx_seq_one_letter_code
_entity_poly.pdbx_strand_id
1 'polypeptide(L)'
;MFTLLHSDPRFYLINKHPGVSFHREGEEDGLLDAVRAGLDDTALWPVHRLDRITSGLILLARSSQVASQLGAAFAGHAVEKYYLALSDRKPQKKQGLIKGDMEKGRGGAWRLLSTQQHPAMTQFFSFSVQPGLR
;
A
#
# COMPACT_ATOMS: atom_id res chain seq x y z
N MET A 1 -4.66 9.63 -12.56
CA MET A 1 -3.81 8.51 -12.09
C MET A 1 -3.34 8.72 -10.65
N PHE A 2 -2.91 9.94 -10.30
CA PHE A 2 -2.56 10.29 -8.93
C PHE A 2 -2.87 11.76 -8.63
N THR A 3 -2.76 12.15 -7.37
CA THR A 3 -2.73 13.54 -6.91
C THR A 3 -1.47 13.76 -6.09
N LEU A 4 -0.66 14.79 -6.40
CA LEU A 4 0.47 15.16 -5.55
C LEU A 4 -0.05 15.81 -4.26
N LEU A 5 0.35 15.28 -3.11
CA LEU A 5 -0.04 15.81 -1.80
C LEU A 5 1.09 16.57 -1.10
N HIS A 6 2.33 16.13 -1.30
CA HIS A 6 3.48 16.77 -0.70
C HIS A 6 4.74 16.60 -1.57
N SER A 7 5.54 17.66 -1.62
CA SER A 7 6.83 17.72 -2.30
C SER A 7 7.92 18.10 -1.30
N ASP A 8 8.80 17.15 -1.01
CA ASP A 8 10.01 17.33 -0.21
C ASP A 8 11.24 17.16 -1.14
N PRO A 9 12.38 17.82 -0.86
CA PRO A 9 13.61 17.58 -1.61
C PRO A 9 14.05 16.11 -1.65
N ARG A 10 13.64 15.30 -0.67
CA ARG A 10 14.02 13.88 -0.52
C ARG A 10 12.97 12.92 -1.10
N PHE A 11 11.68 13.28 -1.09
CA PHE A 11 10.60 12.39 -1.51
C PHE A 11 9.34 13.16 -1.97
N TYR A 12 8.49 12.47 -2.75
CA TYR A 12 7.11 12.88 -3.00
C TYR A 12 6.13 12.01 -2.21
N LEU A 13 5.05 12.62 -1.74
CA LEU A 13 3.86 11.91 -1.25
C LEU A 13 2.73 12.14 -2.25
N ILE A 14 2.23 11.06 -2.83
CA ILE A 14 1.11 11.09 -3.76
C ILE A 14 -0.07 10.31 -3.21
N ASN A 15 -1.28 10.67 -3.65
CA ASN A 15 -2.46 9.85 -3.54
C ASN A 15 -2.69 9.09 -4.86
N LYS A 16 -2.48 7.77 -4.87
CA LYS A 16 -2.79 6.90 -6.00
C LYS A 16 -4.30 6.75 -6.15
N HIS A 17 -4.83 6.98 -7.34
CA HIS A 17 -6.24 6.69 -7.65
C HIS A 17 -6.50 5.17 -7.75
N PRO A 18 -7.73 4.69 -7.49
CA PRO A 18 -8.07 3.29 -7.68
C PRO A 18 -8.02 2.91 -9.17
N GLY A 19 -7.75 1.63 -9.46
CA GLY A 19 -7.69 1.09 -10.82
C GLY A 19 -6.36 1.28 -11.55
N VAL A 20 -5.46 2.12 -11.01
CA VAL A 20 -4.12 2.38 -11.57
C VAL A 20 -3.14 1.30 -11.13
N SER A 21 -2.50 0.63 -12.11
CA SER A 21 -1.45 -0.34 -11.84
C SER A 21 -0.16 0.35 -11.41
N PHE A 22 0.59 -0.32 -10.55
CA PHE A 22 1.88 0.17 -10.10
C PHE A 22 2.97 -0.02 -11.16
N HIS A 23 2.87 -1.14 -11.90
CA HIS A 23 3.79 -1.52 -12.97
C HIS A 23 3.14 -1.28 -14.32
N ARG A 24 3.96 -1.16 -15.36
CA ARG A 24 3.49 -1.13 -16.74
C ARG A 24 2.81 -2.45 -17.10
N GLU A 25 1.64 -2.38 -17.72
CA GLU A 25 0.87 -3.54 -18.18
C GLU A 25 0.69 -3.43 -19.70
N GLY A 26 1.54 -4.16 -20.45
CA GLY A 26 1.58 -4.05 -21.91
C GLY A 26 2.05 -2.65 -22.34
N GLU A 27 1.20 -1.93 -23.07
CA GLU A 27 1.46 -0.57 -23.53
C GLU A 27 0.95 0.52 -22.56
N GLU A 28 0.18 0.16 -21.53
CA GLU A 28 -0.33 1.13 -20.56
C GLU A 28 0.73 1.51 -19.52
N ASP A 29 1.02 2.81 -19.40
CA ASP A 29 1.95 3.34 -18.41
C ASP A 29 1.55 2.99 -16.97
N GLY A 30 2.55 2.57 -16.18
CA GLY A 30 2.37 2.35 -14.75
C GLY A 30 2.34 3.66 -13.98
N LEU A 31 1.96 3.58 -12.69
CA LEU A 31 1.94 4.75 -11.80
C LEU A 31 3.26 5.54 -11.81
N LEU A 32 4.40 4.85 -11.77
CA LEU A 32 5.70 5.51 -11.69
C LEU A 32 6.00 6.33 -12.95
N ASP A 33 5.64 5.80 -14.12
CA ASP A 33 5.82 6.49 -15.40
C ASP A 33 4.95 7.76 -15.45
N ALA A 34 3.68 7.63 -15.04
CA ALA A 34 2.76 8.76 -14.97
C ALA A 34 3.24 9.86 -14.01
N VAL A 35 3.84 9.48 -12.88
CA VAL A 35 4.39 10.46 -11.93
C VAL A 35 5.64 11.14 -12.49
N ARG A 36 6.55 10.37 -13.09
CA ARG A 36 7.77 10.92 -13.71
C ARG A 36 7.42 11.94 -14.80
N ALA A 37 6.47 11.60 -15.68
CA ALA A 37 6.00 12.51 -16.71
C ALA A 37 5.24 13.72 -16.13
N GLY A 38 4.37 13.51 -15.15
CA GLY A 38 3.54 14.56 -14.56
C GLY A 38 4.29 15.56 -13.66
N LEU A 39 5.45 15.17 -13.11
CA LEU A 39 6.28 16.02 -12.26
C LEU A 39 7.59 16.45 -12.94
N ASP A 40 7.81 16.02 -14.18
CA ASP A 40 9.08 16.21 -14.90
C ASP A 40 10.32 15.78 -14.07
N ASP A 41 10.19 14.66 -13.36
CA ASP A 41 11.23 14.11 -12.49
C ASP A 41 11.40 12.62 -12.79
N THR A 42 12.44 12.30 -13.57
CA THR A 42 12.71 10.91 -13.99
C THR A 42 13.40 10.09 -12.89
N ALA A 43 14.05 10.76 -11.92
CA ALA A 43 14.83 10.15 -10.86
C ALA A 43 13.95 9.83 -9.65
N LEU A 44 13.03 8.89 -9.83
CA LEU A 44 12.10 8.44 -8.80
C LEU A 44 12.25 6.95 -8.50
N TRP A 45 12.29 6.64 -7.21
CA TRP A 45 12.39 5.28 -6.67
C TRP A 45 11.17 4.93 -5.82
N PRO A 46 10.46 3.85 -6.16
CA PRO A 46 9.34 3.39 -5.34
C PRO A 46 9.84 2.80 -4.02
N VAL A 47 9.23 3.21 -2.90
CA VAL A 47 9.56 2.68 -1.56
C VAL A 47 8.64 1.52 -1.17
N HIS A 48 7.37 1.62 -1.55
CA HIS A 48 6.35 0.61 -1.32
C HIS A 48 5.30 0.69 -2.44
N ARG A 49 4.35 -0.24 -2.45
CA ARG A 49 3.28 -0.29 -3.45
C ARG A 49 1.91 -0.46 -2.80
N LEU A 50 0.89 -0.13 -3.57
CA LEU A 50 -0.50 -0.51 -3.33
C LEU A 50 -0.98 -1.37 -4.51
N ASP A 51 -1.96 -2.23 -4.25
CA ASP A 51 -2.59 -3.02 -5.32
C ASP A 51 -3.36 -2.13 -6.30
N ARG A 52 -3.65 -2.66 -7.48
CA ARG A 52 -4.31 -1.92 -8.57
C ARG A 52 -5.60 -1.25 -8.11
N ILE A 53 -6.48 -1.99 -7.45
CA ILE A 53 -7.78 -1.50 -6.98
C ILE A 53 -7.69 -0.58 -5.76
N THR A 54 -6.58 -0.64 -5.00
CA THR A 54 -6.42 0.11 -3.76
C THR A 54 -5.98 1.53 -4.05
N SER A 55 -6.71 2.53 -3.56
CA SER A 55 -6.28 3.93 -3.59
C SER A 55 -5.49 4.31 -2.35
N GLY A 56 -4.79 5.44 -2.38
CA GLY A 56 -4.22 6.04 -1.18
C GLY A 56 -2.76 6.45 -1.30
N LEU A 57 -2.14 6.67 -0.15
CA LEU A 57 -0.84 7.29 -0.02
C LEU A 57 0.30 6.39 -0.53
N ILE A 58 1.19 6.95 -1.35
CA ILE A 58 2.44 6.32 -1.79
C ILE A 58 3.60 7.31 -1.67
N LEU A 59 4.70 6.83 -1.07
CA LEU A 59 5.98 7.53 -1.03
C LEU A 59 6.86 7.13 -2.21
N LEU A 60 7.41 8.14 -2.88
CA LEU A 60 8.40 8.00 -3.95
C LEU A 60 9.65 8.77 -3.55
N ALA A 61 10.78 8.07 -3.39
CA ALA A 61 12.04 8.70 -3.05
C ALA A 61 12.67 9.36 -4.29
N ARG A 62 13.39 10.46 -4.08
CA ARG A 62 14.09 11.23 -5.14
C ARG A 62 15.58 10.89 -5.27
N SER A 63 16.04 9.92 -4.49
CA SER A 63 17.38 9.33 -4.64
C SER A 63 17.39 7.87 -4.17
N SER A 64 18.32 7.07 -4.67
CA SER A 64 18.53 5.68 -4.23
C SER A 64 18.91 5.60 -2.74
N GLN A 65 19.65 6.58 -2.23
CA GLN A 65 20.01 6.67 -0.81
C GLN A 65 18.76 6.86 0.05
N VAL A 66 17.88 7.79 -0.31
CA VAL A 66 16.62 8.01 0.42
C VAL A 66 15.70 6.80 0.29
N ALA A 67 15.64 6.16 -0.88
CA ALA A 67 14.88 4.93 -1.08
C ALA A 67 15.34 3.81 -0.13
N SER A 68 16.65 3.65 0.03
CA SER A 68 17.23 2.66 0.96
C SER A 68 16.87 2.97 2.42
N GLN A 69 16.97 4.23 2.84
CA GLN A 69 16.63 4.66 4.20
C GLN A 69 15.14 4.45 4.50
N LEU A 70 14.26 4.89 3.59
CA LEU A 70 12.81 4.70 3.75
C LEU A 70 12.46 3.21 3.68
N GLY A 71 13.06 2.43 2.78
CA GLY A 71 12.87 0.98 2.70
C GLY A 71 13.25 0.28 4.01
N ALA A 72 14.35 0.67 4.64
CA ALA A 72 14.75 0.17 5.95
C ALA A 72 13.74 0.54 7.05
N ALA A 73 13.18 1.75 7.03
CA ALA A 73 12.13 2.18 7.97
C ALA A 73 10.83 1.35 7.80
N PHE A 74 10.44 1.04 6.56
CA PHE A 74 9.29 0.16 6.28
C PHE A 74 9.56 -1.28 6.74
N ALA A 75 10.75 -1.82 6.47
CA ALA A 75 11.15 -3.17 6.87
C ALA A 75 11.27 -3.30 8.40
N GLY A 76 11.74 -2.25 9.08
CA GLY A 76 11.83 -2.17 10.53
C GLY A 76 10.53 -1.79 11.25
N HIS A 77 9.38 -1.73 10.54
CA HIS A 77 8.09 -1.34 11.09
C HIS A 77 8.07 0.04 11.79
N ALA A 78 8.95 0.96 11.39
CA ALA A 78 9.01 2.32 11.91
C ALA A 78 7.98 3.27 11.27
N VAL A 79 7.26 2.80 10.25
CA VAL A 79 6.22 3.56 9.53
C VAL A 79 4.84 2.95 9.84
N GLU A 80 3.99 3.75 10.47
CA GLU A 80 2.59 3.39 10.72
C GLU A 80 1.74 3.68 9.47
N LYS A 81 0.91 2.71 9.08
CA LYS A 81 0.04 2.80 7.90
C LYS A 81 -1.39 2.52 8.31
N TYR A 82 -2.27 3.47 8.02
CA TYR A 82 -3.70 3.35 8.29
C TYR A 82 -4.47 3.22 6.98
N TYR A 83 -5.34 2.23 6.93
CA TYR A 83 -6.21 1.97 5.79
C TYR A 83 -7.66 2.03 6.23
N LEU A 84 -8.49 2.65 5.38
CA LEU A 84 -9.93 2.57 5.49
C LEU A 84 -10.43 1.51 4.52
N ALA A 85 -11.30 0.63 5.02
CA ALA A 85 -11.95 -0.40 4.24
C ALA A 85 -13.42 -0.46 4.63
N LEU A 86 -14.28 -0.75 3.65
CA LEU A 86 -15.69 -1.02 3.88
C LEU A 86 -15.97 -2.50 3.68
N SER A 87 -16.80 -3.07 4.55
CA SER A 87 -17.24 -4.46 4.45
C SER A 87 -18.74 -4.57 4.71
N ASP A 88 -19.39 -5.39 3.89
CA ASP A 88 -20.76 -5.88 4.06
C ASP A 88 -20.85 -7.00 5.12
N ARG A 89 -19.71 -7.44 5.67
CA ARG A 89 -19.62 -8.50 6.69
C ARG A 89 -19.16 -7.93 8.01
N LYS A 90 -19.90 -8.26 9.07
CA LYS A 90 -19.49 -7.93 10.43
C LYS A 90 -18.36 -8.87 10.89
N PRO A 91 -17.18 -8.34 11.29
CA PRO A 91 -16.16 -9.18 11.89
C PRO A 91 -16.65 -9.74 13.24
N GLN A 92 -16.12 -10.90 13.64
CA GLN A 92 -16.48 -11.53 14.92
C GLN A 92 -16.19 -10.62 16.13
N LYS A 93 -15.13 -9.80 16.02
CA LYS A 93 -14.72 -8.82 17.05
C LYS A 93 -14.73 -7.42 16.45
N LYS A 94 -15.03 -6.39 17.25
CA LYS A 94 -14.97 -4.98 16.82
C LYS A 94 -13.55 -4.46 16.64
N GLN A 95 -12.56 -5.13 17.19
CA GLN A 95 -11.14 -4.82 17.04
C GLN A 95 -10.31 -6.07 17.27
N GLY A 96 -9.07 -6.08 16.80
CA GLY A 96 -8.13 -7.15 17.07
C GLY A 96 -6.93 -7.15 16.15
N LEU A 97 -6.02 -8.10 16.42
CA LEU A 97 -4.85 -8.35 15.62
C LEU A 97 -5.07 -9.64 14.81
N ILE A 98 -4.99 -9.53 13.49
CA ILE A 98 -4.88 -10.68 12.58
C ILE A 98 -3.38 -10.93 12.38
N LYS A 99 -2.91 -12.12 12.74
CA LYS A 99 -1.49 -12.47 12.72
C LYS A 99 -1.30 -13.90 12.24
N GLY A 100 -0.36 -14.10 11.32
CA GLY A 100 0.02 -15.41 10.79
C GLY A 100 0.94 -15.29 9.59
N ASP A 101 1.69 -16.34 9.28
CA ASP A 101 2.50 -16.39 8.06
C ASP A 101 1.60 -16.43 6.81
N MET A 102 2.15 -16.06 5.66
CA MET A 102 1.41 -15.99 4.39
C MET A 102 2.01 -16.95 3.36
N GLU A 103 1.16 -17.76 2.70
CA GLU A 103 1.56 -18.57 1.55
C GLU A 103 0.70 -18.28 0.31
N LYS A 104 1.24 -18.57 -0.87
CA LYS A 104 0.45 -18.57 -2.10
C LYS A 104 -0.45 -19.80 -2.15
N GLY A 105 -1.75 -19.58 -2.20
CA GLY A 105 -2.76 -20.59 -2.51
C GLY A 105 -2.95 -20.83 -4.01
N ARG A 106 -3.94 -21.65 -4.35
CA ARG A 106 -4.34 -21.92 -5.75
C ARG A 106 -4.92 -20.66 -6.39
N GLY A 107 -4.64 -20.43 -7.67
CA GLY A 107 -5.17 -19.28 -8.42
C GLY A 107 -4.54 -17.93 -8.07
N GLY A 108 -3.39 -17.92 -7.38
CA GLY A 108 -2.64 -16.70 -7.05
C GLY A 108 -3.14 -15.95 -5.81
N ALA A 109 -4.22 -16.41 -5.17
CA ALA A 109 -4.66 -15.87 -3.89
C ALA A 109 -3.65 -16.20 -2.77
N TRP A 110 -3.51 -15.31 -1.79
CA TRP A 110 -2.71 -15.58 -0.60
C TRP A 110 -3.57 -16.14 0.53
N ARG A 111 -3.01 -17.05 1.32
CA ARG A 111 -3.65 -17.66 2.48
C ARG A 111 -2.86 -17.37 3.76
N LEU A 112 -3.58 -17.05 4.83
CA LEU A 112 -3.05 -16.89 6.17
C LEU A 112 -2.86 -18.27 6.83
N LEU A 113 -1.72 -18.49 7.45
CA LEU A 113 -1.36 -19.71 8.18
C LEU A 113 -1.40 -19.50 9.68
N SER A 114 -1.49 -20.60 10.43
CA SER A 114 -1.39 -20.58 11.89
C SER A 114 0.06 -20.43 12.40
N THR A 115 1.05 -20.68 11.55
CA THR A 115 2.47 -20.49 11.86
C THR A 115 2.79 -19.00 12.00
N GLN A 116 3.86 -18.69 12.75
CA GLN A 116 4.26 -17.30 13.05
C GLN A 116 5.79 -17.11 13.00
N GLN A 117 6.46 -17.67 12.00
CA GLN A 117 7.90 -17.50 11.83
C GLN A 117 8.25 -16.11 11.27
N HIS A 118 7.49 -15.67 10.26
CA HIS A 118 7.60 -14.35 9.63
C HIS A 118 6.19 -13.80 9.37
N PRO A 119 5.43 -13.50 10.43
CA PRO A 119 4.01 -13.31 10.31
C PRO A 119 3.66 -11.98 9.65
N ALA A 120 2.69 -12.00 8.75
CA ALA A 120 1.94 -10.80 8.40
C ALA A 120 1.06 -10.40 9.60
N MET A 121 0.99 -9.09 9.87
CA MET A 121 0.31 -8.54 11.03
C MET A 121 -0.56 -7.35 10.63
N THR A 122 -1.86 -7.43 10.93
CA THR A 122 -2.82 -6.34 10.70
C THR A 122 -3.66 -6.13 11.95
N GLN A 123 -3.49 -4.96 12.57
CA GLN A 123 -4.41 -4.49 13.61
C GLN A 123 -5.62 -3.84 12.92
N PHE A 124 -6.82 -4.14 13.40
CA PHE A 124 -8.05 -3.54 12.87
C PHE A 124 -8.97 -3.03 13.98
N PHE A 125 -9.78 -2.05 13.59
CA PHE A 125 -10.90 -1.50 14.36
C PHE A 125 -12.08 -1.38 13.40
N SER A 126 -13.27 -1.81 13.81
CA SER A 126 -14.47 -1.87 12.98
C SER A 126 -15.62 -1.13 13.64
N PHE A 127 -16.14 -0.15 12.92
CA PHE A 127 -17.26 0.70 13.32
C PHE A 127 -18.47 0.40 12.42
N SER A 128 -19.69 0.73 12.85
CA SER A 128 -20.85 0.61 11.95
C SER A 128 -21.03 1.94 11.25
N VAL A 129 -21.11 1.93 9.92
CA VAL A 129 -21.45 3.14 9.15
C VAL A 129 -22.97 3.23 8.99
N GLN A 130 -23.59 2.11 8.64
CA GLN A 130 -25.06 1.95 8.54
C GLN A 130 -25.43 0.46 8.75
N PRO A 131 -26.72 0.09 8.85
CA PRO A 131 -27.10 -1.32 8.93
C PRO A 131 -26.52 -2.12 7.77
N GLY A 132 -25.81 -3.21 8.07
CA GLY A 132 -25.19 -4.09 7.07
C GLY A 132 -23.89 -3.55 6.44
N LEU A 133 -23.38 -2.38 6.84
CA LEU A 133 -22.14 -1.82 6.31
C LEU A 133 -21.25 -1.27 7.44
N ARG A 134 -19.97 -1.60 7.37
CA ARG A 134 -18.98 -1.24 8.38
C ARG A 134 -17.69 -0.78 7.71
#